data_AF-A0A1Y3UUQ6-F1
#
_entry.id   AF-A0A1Y3UUQ6-F1
#
_cell.length_a   1.000
_cell.length_b   1.000
_cell.length_c   1.000
_cell.angle_alpha   90.00
_cell.angle_beta   90.00
_cell.angle_gamma   90.00
#
_symmetry.space_group_name_H-M   'P 1'
#
loop_
_entity.id
_entity.type
_entity.pdbx_description
1 polymer ?
#
loop_
_entity_poly.entity_id
_entity_poly.type
_entity_poly.pdbx_seq_one_letter_code
_entity_poly.pdbx_strand_id
1 'polypeptide(L)' 'MKKNRSKIVGCSYAFRVEDIVRIYDEHSRSGLSNREILRRYIWPKYHICEKTFYNIINASADPKVIRRQEEMRSQLSLF' A
#
# COMPACT_ATOMS: atom_id res chain seq x y z
N MET A 1 -8.92 -30.52 22.18
CA MET A 1 -9.43 -29.44 21.31
C MET A 1 -8.23 -28.71 20.68
N LYS A 2 -7.98 -28.90 19.38
CA LYS A 2 -6.92 -28.16 18.67
C LYS A 2 -7.35 -26.69 18.55
N LYS A 3 -6.67 -25.78 19.25
CA LYS A 3 -6.90 -24.33 19.09
C LYS A 3 -6.40 -23.93 17.70
N ASN A 4 -7.32 -23.79 16.74
CA ASN A 4 -7.03 -23.14 15.46
C ASN A 4 -6.68 -21.69 15.76
N ARG A 5 -5.40 -21.39 15.96
CA ARG A 5 -4.92 -20.00 16.00
C ARG A 5 -5.09 -19.47 14.58
N SER A 6 -6.23 -18.84 14.29
CA SER A 6 -6.38 -18.04 13.09
C SER A 6 -5.22 -17.05 13.08
N LYS A 7 -4.32 -17.20 12.11
CA LYS A 7 -3.15 -16.33 11.97
C LYS A 7 -3.69 -14.93 11.76
N ILE A 8 -3.57 -14.05 12.75
CA ILE A 8 -3.97 -12.66 12.63
C ILE A 8 -2.99 -12.04 11.63
N VAL A 9 -3.38 -12.01 10.35
CA VAL A 9 -2.55 -11.44 9.30
C VAL A 9 -2.74 -9.93 9.38
N GLY A 10 -1.73 -9.22 9.88
CA GLY A 10 -1.77 -7.77 10.02
C GLY A 10 -2.06 -7.10 8.67
N CYS A 11 -3.02 -6.18 8.66
CA CYS A 11 -3.39 -5.40 7.48
C CYS A 11 -2.52 -4.13 7.29
N SER A 12 -1.54 -3.89 8.17
CA SER A 12 -0.67 -2.71 8.13
C SER A 12 0.07 -2.56 6.79
N TYR A 13 0.50 -3.67 6.19
CA TYR A 13 1.15 -3.64 4.88
C TYR A 13 0.17 -3.22 3.78
N ALA A 14 -1.05 -3.75 3.76
CA ALA A 14 -2.06 -3.40 2.76
C ALA A 14 -2.43 -1.91 2.81
N PHE A 15 -2.59 -1.35 4.02
CA PHE A 15 -2.79 0.09 4.22
C PHE A 15 -1.60 0.93 3.75
N ARG A 16 -0.38 0.49 4.07
CA ARG A 16 0.83 1.20 3.64
C ARG A 16 0.96 1.22 2.11
N VAL A 17 0.65 0.11 1.45
CA VAL A 17 0.62 0.03 -0.02
C VAL A 17 -0.43 1.00 -0.57
N GLU A 18 -1.65 0.99 -0.04
CA GLU A 18 -2.73 1.88 -0.49
C GLU A 18 -2.35 3.36 -0.37
N ASP A 19 -1.80 3.78 0.77
CA ASP A 19 -1.44 5.18 1.00
C ASP A 19 -0.29 5.64 0.08
N ILE A 20 0.74 4.81 -0.12
CA ILE A 20 1.85 5.11 -1.03
C ILE A 20 1.36 5.21 -2.47
N VAL A 21 0.50 4.30 -2.90
CA VAL A 21 -0.06 4.29 -4.26
C VAL A 21 -0.95 5.51 -4.49
N ARG A 22 -1.73 5.93 -3.48
CA ARG A 22 -2.55 7.14 -3.55
C ARG A 22 -1.69 8.39 -3.75
N ILE A 23 -0.64 8.57 -2.95
CA ILE A 23 0.31 9.69 -3.09
C ILE A 23 0.96 9.67 -4.46
N TYR A 24 1.33 8.47 -4.95
CA TYR A 24 1.92 8.31 -6.26
C TYR A 24 0.95 8.72 -7.39
N ASP A 25 -0.30 8.24 -7.37
CA ASP A 25 -1.29 8.55 -8.41
C ASP A 25 -1.57 10.06 -8.48
N GLU A 26 -1.73 10.71 -7.33
CA GLU A 26 -1.96 12.16 -7.24
C GLU A 26 -0.83 12.98 -7.89
N HIS A 27 0.43 12.65 -7.58
CA HIS A 27 1.59 13.40 -8.08
C HIS A 27 2.07 12.97 -9.47
N SER A 28 1.75 11.75 -9.91
CA SER A 28 2.07 11.28 -11.26
C SER A 28 1.38 12.13 -12.34
N ARG A 29 0.16 12.60 -12.05
CA ARG A 29 -0.62 13.50 -12.92
C ARG A 29 -0.04 14.90 -13.05
N SER A 30 0.84 15.29 -12.13
CA SER A 30 1.50 16.61 -12.11
C SER A 30 2.75 16.67 -12.98
N GLY A 31 3.15 15.56 -13.63
CA GLY A 31 4.34 15.50 -14.49
C GLY A 31 5.68 15.40 -13.74
N LEU A 32 5.66 15.07 -12.45
CA LEU A 32 6.87 14.87 -11.65
C LEU A 32 7.52 13.51 -11.95
N SER A 33 8.85 13.44 -11.89
CA SER A 33 9.55 12.15 -12.01
C SER A 33 9.32 11.28 -10.78
N ASN A 34 9.32 9.96 -10.96
CA ASN A 34 9.15 8.99 -9.86
C ASN A 34 10.12 9.22 -8.70
N ARG A 35 11.37 9.57 -9.02
CA ARG A 35 12.41 9.86 -8.03
C ARG A 35 12.12 11.15 -7.26
N GLU A 36 11.55 12.16 -7.93
CA GLU A 36 11.13 13.40 -7.32
C GLU A 36 9.94 13.16 -6.36
N ILE A 37 8.94 12.38 -6.80
CA ILE A 37 7.78 11.99 -5.99
C ILE A 37 8.24 11.23 -4.74
N LEU A 38 9.14 10.27 -4.91
CA LEU A 38 9.73 9.52 -3.82
C LEU A 38 10.41 10.43 -2.80
N ARG A 39 11.28 11.35 -3.25
CA ARG A 39 12.04 12.24 -2.36
C ARG A 39 11.17 13.27 -1.65
N ARG A 40 10.19 13.87 -2.34
CA ARG A 40 9.39 14.98 -1.82
C ARG A 40 8.25 14.51 -0.91
N TYR A 41 7.56 13.42 -1.28
CA TYR A 41 6.30 13.05 -0.61
C TYR A 41 6.39 11.76 0.19
N ILE A 42 7.12 10.76 -0.32
CA ILE A 42 7.10 9.41 0.27
C ILE A 42 8.22 9.24 1.30
N TRP A 43 9.43 9.70 0.98
CA TRP A 43 10.61 9.55 1.83
C TRP A 43 10.45 10.19 3.22
N PRO A 44 9.93 11.44 3.36
CA PRO A 44 9.76 12.07 4.68
C PRO A 44 8.83 11.31 5.62
N LYS A 45 7.85 10.59 5.07
CA LYS A 45 6.85 9.84 5.84
C LYS A 45 7.28 8.40 6.13
N TYR A 46 7.87 7.74 5.13
CA TYR A 46 8.03 6.29 5.13
C TYR A 46 9.48 5.80 5.17
N HIS A 47 10.46 6.68 4.92
CA HIS A 47 11.90 6.39 4.92
C HIS A 47 12.24 5.12 4.13
N ILE A 48 11.66 4.99 2.92
CA ILE A 48 11.91 3.86 2.04
C ILE A 48 12.92 4.19 0.95
N CYS A 49 13.64 3.17 0.50
CA CYS A 49 14.47 3.24 -0.67
C CYS A 49 13.66 3.05 -1.97
N GLU A 50 14.24 3.48 -3.08
CA GLU A 50 13.62 3.44 -4.40
C GLU A 50 13.22 2.02 -4.84
N LYS A 51 14.05 1.02 -4.53
CA LYS A 51 13.72 -0.39 -4.80
C LYS A 51 12.44 -0.82 -4.08
N THR A 52 12.30 -0.45 -2.80
CA THR A 52 11.10 -0.76 -2.01
C THR A 52 9.88 -0.01 -2.54
N PHE A 53 10.06 1.23 -3.01
CA PHE A 53 8.99 1.99 -3.65
C PHE A 53 8.43 1.28 -4.90
N TYR A 54 9.29 0.86 -5.83
CA TYR A 54 8.83 0.11 -7.01
C TYR A 54 8.24 -1.26 -6.66
N ASN A 55 8.81 -1.95 -5.67
CA ASN A 55 8.23 -3.21 -5.19
C ASN A 55 6.80 -3.01 -4.64
N ILE A 56 6.54 -1.90 -3.95
CA ILE A 56 5.21 -1.56 -3.42
C ILE A 56 4.23 -1.26 -4.55
N ILE A 57 4.65 -0.49 -5.56
CA ILE A 57 3.81 -0.21 -6.75
C ILE A 57 3.52 -1.51 -7.53
N ASN A 58 4.50 -2.39 -7.71
CA ASN A 58 4.24 -3.68 -8.33
C ASN A 58 3.31 -4.55 -7.47
N ALA A 59 3.49 -4.52 -6.15
CA ALA A 59 2.63 -5.26 -5.23
C ALA A 59 1.18 -4.74 -5.24
N SER A 60 0.93 -3.47 -5.54
CA SER A 60 -0.45 -2.96 -5.64
C SER A 60 -1.20 -3.51 -6.85
N ALA A 61 -0.48 -3.97 -7.88
CA ALA A 61 -1.07 -4.66 -9.02
C ALA A 61 -1.26 -6.18 -8.78
N ASP A 62 -0.79 -6.73 -7.65
CA ASP A 62 -0.96 -8.15 -7.33
C ASP A 62 -2.43 -8.41 -6.91
N PRO A 63 -3.12 -9.38 -7.56
CA PRO A 63 -4.50 -9.76 -7.22
C PRO A 63 -4.71 -10.07 -5.73
N LYS A 64 -3.68 -10.55 -5.02
CA LYS A 64 -3.76 -10.85 -3.58
C LYS A 64 -3.91 -9.58 -2.75
N VAL A 65 -3.20 -8.52 -3.12
CA VAL A 65 -3.22 -7.24 -2.39
C VAL A 65 -4.53 -6.52 -2.67
N ILE A 66 -4.98 -6.53 -3.93
CA ILE A 66 -6.26 -5.95 -4.34
C ILE A 66 -7.41 -6.59 -3.57
N ARG A 67 -7.49 -7.93 -3.56
CA ARG A 67 -8.50 -8.66 -2.78
C ARG A 67 -8.48 -8.29 -1.29
N ARG A 68 -7.29 -8.14 -0.70
CA ARG A 68 -7.14 -7.77 0.70
C ARG A 68 -7.66 -6.35 0.97
N GLN A 69 -7.39 -5.42 0.06
CA GLN A 69 -7.88 -4.04 0.14
C GLN A 69 -9.42 -3.99 -0.01
N GLU A 70 -10.00 -4.77 -0.92
CA GLU A 70 -11.45 -4.89 -1.10
C GLU A 70 -12.15 -5.53 0.12
N GLU A 71 -11.58 -6.61 0.66
CA GLU A 71 -12.04 -7.26 1.91
C GLU A 71 -12.10 -6.23 3.05
N MET A 72 -11.07 -5.39 3.17
CA MET A 72 -10.99 -4.35 4.21
C MET A 72 -11.99 -3.23 3.98
N ARG A 73 -12.10 -2.71 2.75
CA ARG A 73 -13.10 -1.67 2.40
C ARG A 73 -14.52 -2.14 2.67
N SER A 74 -14.82 -3.40 2.35
CA SER A 74 -16.13 -4.02 2.62
C SER A 74 -16.41 -4.19 4.11
N GLN A 75 -15.40 -4.46 4.94
CA GLN A 75 -15.55 -4.48 6.40
C GLN A 75 -15.85 -3.10 6.98
N LEU A 76 -15.26 -2.03 6.41
CA LEU A 76 -15.48 -0.65 6.84
C LEU A 76 -16.86 -0.10 6.43
N SER A 77 -17.46 -0.60 5.34
CA SER A 77 -18.77 -0.14 4.86
C SER A 77 -19.97 -0.79 5.57
N LEU A 78 -19.74 -1.75 6.45
CA LEU A 78 -20.79 -2.45 7.21
C LEU A 78 -21.18 -1.73 8.51
N PHE A 79 -20.58 -0.57 8.78
CA PHE A 79 -20.89 0.34 9.90
C PHE A 79 -21.34 1.70 9.36
#